data_AF-A0A2T4TPI5-F1
#
_entry.id   AF-A0A2T4TPI5-F1
#
_cell.length_a   1.000
_cell.length_b   1.000
_cell.length_c   1.000
_cell.angle_alpha   90.00
_cell.angle_beta   90.00
_cell.angle_gamma   90.00
#
_symmetry.space_group_name_H-M   'P 1'
#
loop_
_entity.id
_entity.type
_entity.pdbx_description
1 polymer ?
#
loop_
_entity_poly.entity_id
_entity_poly.type
_entity_poly.pdbx_seq_one_letter_code
_entity_poly.pdbx_strand_id
1 'polypeptide(L)' 'MDRLPNDLPMLVSAINFLLRDKEFDNLDQICFAFSQDRMELEQRLAKAGYHYDAQDKRFW' A
#
# COMPACT_ATOMS: atom_id res chain seq x y z
N MET A 1 -17.30 -1.35 3.90
CA MET A 1 -16.22 -1.15 4.90
C MET A 1 -15.27 -0.16 4.26
N ASP A 2 -15.43 1.12 4.57
CA ASP A 2 -14.90 2.27 3.83
C ASP A 2 -13.72 2.89 4.60
N ARG A 3 -12.60 2.16 4.72
CA ARG A 3 -11.30 2.69 5.19
C ARG A 3 -10.25 1.59 5.20
N LEU A 4 -9.07 1.91 4.66
CA LEU A 4 -7.88 1.12 4.91
C LEU A 4 -7.61 1.08 6.42
N PRO A 5 -7.22 -0.08 6.97
CA PRO A 5 -6.87 -0.18 8.38
C PRO A 5 -5.74 0.79 8.72
N ASN A 6 -5.83 1.45 9.88
CA ASN A 6 -4.78 2.37 10.33
C ASN A 6 -3.51 1.64 10.78
N ASP A 7 -3.62 0.35 11.05
CA ASP A 7 -2.50 -0.53 11.38
C ASP A 7 -1.60 -0.75 10.17
N LEU A 8 -0.37 -0.28 10.28
CA LEU A 8 0.70 -0.40 9.28
C LEU A 8 0.87 -1.83 8.73
N PRO A 9 1.00 -2.91 9.55
CA PRO A 9 1.14 -4.27 9.03
C PRO A 9 -0.11 -4.76 8.28
N MET A 10 -1.29 -4.29 8.68
CA MET A 10 -2.56 -4.67 8.06
C MET A 10 -2.74 -3.94 6.71
N LEU A 11 -2.33 -2.67 6.65
CA LEU A 11 -2.31 -1.86 5.45
C LEU A 11 -1.32 -2.42 4.41
N VAL A 12 -0.11 -2.81 4.83
CA VAL A 12 0.86 -3.52 3.98
C VAL A 12 0.26 -4.80 3.41
N SER A 13 -0.38 -5.60 4.25
CA SER A 13 -1.00 -6.86 3.82
C SER A 13 -2.13 -6.62 2.82
N ALA A 14 -2.96 -5.60 3.04
CA ALA A 14 -4.01 -5.21 2.11
C ALA A 14 -3.44 -4.76 0.76
N ILE A 15 -2.42 -3.92 0.76
CA ILE A 15 -1.78 -3.45 -0.48
C ILE A 15 -1.10 -4.61 -1.21
N ASN A 16 -0.38 -5.48 -0.51
CA ASN A 16 0.21 -6.68 -1.09
C ASN A 16 -0.86 -7.61 -1.69
N PHE A 17 -2.01 -7.75 -1.03
CA PHE A 17 -3.12 -8.54 -1.57
C PHE A 17 -3.66 -7.93 -2.87
N LEU A 18 -3.88 -6.61 -2.90
CA LEU A 18 -4.38 -5.88 -4.07
C LEU A 18 -3.41 -5.89 -5.26
N LEU A 19 -2.12 -5.70 -4.99
CA LEU A 19 -1.07 -5.77 -6.03
C LEU A 19 -0.90 -7.21 -6.54
N ARG A 20 -1.01 -8.22 -5.65
CA ARG A 20 -0.93 -9.63 -6.03
C ARG A 20 -2.10 -10.09 -6.89
N ASP A 21 -3.31 -9.60 -6.60
CA ASP A 21 -4.51 -9.92 -7.39
C ASP A 21 -4.50 -9.28 -8.79
N LYS A 22 -3.48 -8.45 -9.09
CA LYS A 22 -3.34 -7.70 -10.36
C LYS A 22 -4.49 -6.74 -10.65
N GLU A 23 -5.35 -6.44 -9.69
CA GLU A 23 -6.33 -5.36 -9.79
C GLU A 23 -5.64 -4.00 -9.95
N PHE A 24 -4.45 -3.86 -9.37
CA PHE A 24 -3.68 -2.63 -9.40
C PHE A 24 -2.24 -2.92 -9.81
N ASP A 25 -1.73 -2.17 -10.80
CA ASP A 25 -0.37 -2.36 -11.27
C ASP A 25 0.66 -1.63 -10.39
N ASN A 26 0.22 -0.56 -9.73
CA ASN A 26 1.07 0.35 -8.96
C ASN A 26 0.36 0.85 -7.70
N LEU A 27 1.17 1.23 -6.71
CA LEU A 27 0.70 1.86 -5.49
C LEU A 27 -0.17 3.09 -5.75
N ASP A 28 0.17 3.86 -6.78
CA ASP A 28 -0.53 5.10 -7.14
C ASP A 28 -2.01 4.86 -7.40
N GLN A 29 -2.35 3.78 -8.10
CA GLN A 29 -3.76 3.47 -8.36
C GLN A 29 -4.50 3.04 -7.11
N ILE A 30 -3.84 2.33 -6.19
CA ILE A 30 -4.40 1.96 -4.89
C ILE A 30 -4.63 3.23 -4.09
N CYS A 31 -3.63 4.10 -3.96
CA CYS A 31 -3.76 5.38 -3.29
C CYS A 31 -4.91 6.22 -3.88
N PHE A 32 -5.03 6.28 -5.20
CA PHE A 32 -6.14 6.98 -5.86
C PHE A 32 -7.50 6.35 -5.54
N ALA A 33 -7.62 5.02 -5.60
CA ALA A 33 -8.86 4.30 -5.31
C ALA A 33 -9.32 4.46 -3.86
N PHE A 34 -8.37 4.52 -2.92
CA PHE A 34 -8.63 4.68 -1.50
C PHE A 34 -8.58 6.14 -1.03
N SER A 35 -8.40 7.10 -1.95
CA SER A 35 -8.23 8.53 -1.63
C SER A 35 -7.16 8.74 -0.53
N GLN A 36 -6.01 8.10 -0.73
CA GLN A 36 -4.83 8.17 0.12
C GLN A 36 -3.69 8.84 -0.63
N ASP A 37 -2.85 9.55 0.11
CA ASP A 37 -1.69 10.20 -0.44
C ASP A 37 -0.51 9.23 -0.44
N ARG A 38 0.06 8.96 -1.62
CA ARG A 38 1.18 8.03 -1.77
C ARG A 38 2.37 8.41 -0.89
N MET A 39 2.71 9.70 -0.84
CA MET A 39 3.84 10.16 -0.03
C MET A 39 3.59 9.92 1.46
N GLU A 40 2.39 10.21 1.95
CA GLU A 40 2.05 10.01 3.35
C GLU A 40 2.05 8.51 3.70
N LEU A 41 1.50 7.68 2.82
CA LEU A 41 1.47 6.23 2.96
C LEU A 41 2.89 5.65 3.01
N GLU A 42 3.73 6.00 2.04
CA GLU A 42 5.14 5.57 2.01
C GLU A 42 5.90 6.05 3.24
N GLN A 43 5.68 7.29 3.71
CA GLN A 43 6.32 7.76 4.94
C GLN A 43 5.86 7.02 6.19
N ARG A 44 4.56 6.73 6.31
CA ARG A 44 4.00 5.95 7.41
C ARG A 44 4.58 4.54 7.43
N LEU A 45 4.67 3.91 6.27
CA LEU A 45 5.23 2.57 6.06
C LEU A 45 6.74 2.54 6.32
N ALA A 46 7.48 3.51 5.79
CA ALA A 46 8.92 3.66 6.03
C ALA A 46 9.25 3.87 7.52
N LYS A 47 8.41 4.60 8.27
CA LYS A 47 8.54 4.73 9.73
C LYS A 47 8.38 3.39 10.47
N ALA A 48 7.59 2.46 9.93
CA ALA A 48 7.49 1.09 10.45
C ALA A 48 8.60 0.16 9.93
N GLY A 49 9.46 0.62 9.01
CA GLY A 49 10.50 -0.18 8.39
C GLY A 49 10.07 -0.89 7.10
N TYR A 50 8.88 -0.60 6.57
CA TYR A 50 8.41 -1.18 5.33
C TYR A 50 8.87 -0.38 4.11
N HIS A 51 9.29 -1.08 3.05
CA HIS A 51 9.72 -0.48 1.79
C HIS A 51 8.91 -1.02 0.60
N TYR A 52 8.46 -0.10 -0.26
CA TYR A 52 7.79 -0.47 -1.50
C TYR A 52 8.80 -0.93 -2.55
N ASP A 53 8.65 -2.15 -3.05
CA ASP A 53 9.36 -2.65 -4.21
C ASP A 53 8.44 -2.66 -5.43
N ALA A 54 8.73 -1.78 -6.40
CA ALA A 54 7.95 -1.64 -7.62
C ALA A 54 8.17 -2.80 -8.61
N GLN A 55 9.28 -3.54 -8.51
CA GLN A 55 9.59 -4.63 -9.43
C GLN A 55 8.74 -5.85 -9.11
N ASP A 56 8.63 -6.17 -7.83
CA ASP A 56 7.84 -7.28 -7.33
C ASP A 56 6.41 -6.85 -6.95
N LYS A 57 6.12 -5.54 -7.05
CA LYS A 57 4.82 -4.94 -6.72
C LYS A 57 4.38 -5.35 -5.31
N ARG A 58 5.28 -5.23 -4.34
CA ARG A 58 5.01 -5.56 -2.95
C ARG A 58 5.73 -4.65 -1.97
N PHE A 59 5.22 -4.55 -0.76
CA PHE A 59 5.94 -4.02 0.38
C PHE A 59 6.70 -5.13 1.11
N TRP A 60 7.95 -4.82 1.45
CA TRP A 60 8.85 -5.59 2.29
C TRP A 60 8.92 -5.00 3.69
#